data_AF-A0A2R6LRD6-F1
#
_entry.id   AF-A0A2R6LRD6-F1
#
_cell.length_a   1.000
_cell.length_b   1.000
_cell.length_c   1.000
_cell.angle_alpha   90.00
_cell.angle_beta   90.00
_cell.angle_gamma   90.00
#
_symmetry.space_group_name_H-M   'P 1'
#
loop_
_entity.id
_entity.type
_entity.pdbx_description
1 polymer ?
#
loop_
_entity_poly.entity_id
_entity_poly.type
_entity_poly.pdbx_seq_one_letter_code
_entity_poly.pdbx_strand_id
1 'polypeptide(L)'
;MTTTSAPGKVYLFGEHAVVYGEPAIPCAIERRARVSATLREDDRVVIDAPDLSLSGYTVSFADTGPAVDVPDAIVRAGLAYVRTGVERVRDRLDRPDLGVDLAVESDLPLGAGLGSSAAVTVATIDATARAAGTTLDRSTVADAAYRVETTVQDGEASRADTFCSATGGAVRVEGDDCRSIAAPDLPLVIGYDGGSGDTGELVAGVRRLREEYGFAADTVRSIGALVRAGERALDRDDLDELGRLMDIDHGLLSTLGVSARTLDAMVWAARDGGALGAKLTGAGGGGCIVALAPRGGEDGVERALSLAPECVDAYRAQLAHGALAAAADAVAGAVGRAEDASPEDASAPVPTVDGGAGLVVVHGGGSFGHPHADRQDVGTATGTRDARAIDVIHAAMGRLNARVVGALQKRGVPAVPVRPLSMAARGDDGTATVAATAVASLLDEGFVPVAHGDVIAHAGAGATILSGDELVVELARETAAERVGLCSTVPGVLDTDGVVIDRIESFEAVAAALGASDAPDVTGGMAGKVRTLLDLSVPASVFGPDALGPFLAGGSPGTTID
;
A
#
# COMPACT_ATOMS: atom_id res chain seq x y z
N MET A 1 -25.09 -12.69 4.50
CA MET A 1 -23.96 -11.76 4.30
C MET A 1 -23.91 -11.35 2.84
N THR A 2 -23.85 -10.05 2.56
CA THR A 2 -23.76 -9.47 1.22
C THR A 2 -22.58 -8.52 1.17
N THR A 3 -21.64 -8.75 0.26
CA THR A 3 -20.46 -7.91 0.08
C THR A 3 -20.57 -7.11 -1.20
N THR A 4 -20.31 -5.80 -1.11
CA THR A 4 -20.18 -4.91 -2.26
C THR A 4 -18.90 -4.09 -2.13
N SER A 5 -18.53 -3.41 -3.21
CA SER A 5 -17.34 -2.58 -3.22
C SER A 5 -17.54 -1.36 -4.09
N ALA A 6 -16.77 -0.31 -3.83
CA ALA A 6 -16.77 0.91 -4.62
C ALA A 6 -15.34 1.40 -4.86
N PRO A 7 -15.02 1.92 -6.05
CA PRO A 7 -13.72 2.46 -6.36
C PRO A 7 -13.48 3.79 -5.65
N GLY A 8 -12.22 4.05 -5.31
CA GLY A 8 -11.73 5.40 -5.07
C GLY A 8 -11.64 6.18 -6.38
N LYS A 9 -11.10 7.39 -6.31
CA LYS A 9 -10.94 8.25 -7.48
C LYS A 9 -9.72 9.14 -7.39
N VAL A 10 -9.37 9.74 -8.51
CA VAL A 10 -8.48 10.89 -8.61
C VAL A 10 -9.20 12.02 -9.35
N TYR A 11 -8.86 13.27 -9.05
CA TYR A 11 -9.28 14.40 -9.88
C TYR A 11 -8.28 14.58 -11.02
N LEU A 12 -8.74 14.38 -12.25
CA LEU A 12 -7.97 14.81 -13.41
C LEU A 12 -7.95 16.35 -13.45
N PHE A 13 -9.12 16.98 -13.29
CA PHE A 13 -9.27 18.44 -13.20
C PHE A 13 -10.47 18.86 -12.32
N GLY A 14 -10.43 20.08 -11.79
CA GLY A 14 -11.62 20.77 -11.26
C GLY A 14 -11.88 20.63 -9.76
N GLU A 15 -10.93 20.09 -8.99
CA GLU A 15 -11.07 20.13 -7.52
C GLU A 15 -11.15 21.57 -7.02
N HIS A 16 -11.84 21.77 -5.88
CA HIS A 16 -12.23 23.06 -5.31
C HIS A 16 -13.16 23.91 -6.18
N ALA A 17 -12.92 24.01 -7.49
CA ALA A 17 -13.75 24.79 -8.41
C ALA A 17 -15.17 24.22 -8.54
N VAL A 18 -15.33 22.90 -8.45
CA VAL A 18 -16.63 22.21 -8.53
C VAL A 18 -17.61 22.64 -7.44
N VAL A 19 -17.11 23.00 -6.26
CA VAL A 19 -17.94 23.48 -5.14
C VAL A 19 -18.58 24.84 -5.48
N TYR A 20 -17.95 25.61 -6.38
CA TYR A 20 -18.42 26.92 -6.82
C TYR A 20 -19.19 26.88 -8.15
N GLY A 21 -19.59 25.68 -8.62
CA GLY A 21 -20.41 25.49 -9.82
C GLY A 21 -19.63 25.43 -11.13
N GLU A 22 -18.29 25.41 -11.10
CA GLU A 22 -17.50 25.07 -12.28
C GLU A 22 -17.48 23.55 -12.51
N PRO A 23 -17.17 23.07 -13.72
CA PRO A 23 -17.12 21.64 -13.99
C PRO A 23 -15.88 20.97 -13.38
N ALA A 24 -15.96 19.66 -13.14
CA ALA A 24 -14.83 18.80 -12.80
C ALA A 24 -14.85 17.46 -13.52
N ILE A 25 -13.67 16.85 -13.64
CA ILE A 25 -13.48 15.51 -14.20
C ILE A 25 -12.74 14.62 -13.19
N PRO A 26 -13.47 13.96 -12.28
CA PRO A 26 -12.91 12.86 -11.50
C PRO A 26 -12.92 11.55 -12.30
N CYS A 27 -11.94 10.71 -11.98
CA CYS A 27 -11.66 9.43 -12.61
C CYS A 27 -11.57 8.34 -11.54
N ALA A 28 -12.44 7.34 -11.62
CA ALA A 28 -12.44 6.23 -10.68
C ALA A 28 -11.22 5.34 -10.91
N ILE A 29 -10.53 4.95 -9.84
CA ILE A 29 -9.35 4.07 -9.89
C ILE A 29 -9.69 2.68 -9.36
N GLU A 30 -8.85 1.70 -9.68
CA GLU A 30 -9.01 0.29 -9.35
C GLU A 30 -8.87 -0.05 -7.86
N ARG A 31 -8.35 0.87 -7.04
CA ARG A 31 -8.34 0.76 -5.57
C ARG A 31 -9.75 0.94 -5.02
N ARG A 32 -10.17 0.09 -4.07
CA ARG A 32 -11.58 0.01 -3.63
C ARG A 32 -11.74 0.00 -2.12
N ALA A 33 -12.91 0.44 -1.67
CA ALA A 33 -13.46 0.10 -0.37
C ALA A 33 -14.43 -1.08 -0.55
N ARG A 34 -14.37 -2.07 0.33
CA ARG A 34 -15.28 -3.21 0.40
C ARG A 34 -16.10 -3.12 1.68
N VAL A 35 -17.41 -3.35 1.56
CA VAL A 35 -18.32 -3.38 2.70
C VAL A 35 -19.15 -4.65 2.65
N SER A 36 -19.10 -5.42 3.74
CA SER A 36 -19.92 -6.61 3.93
C SER A 36 -21.04 -6.30 4.91
N ALA A 37 -22.28 -6.58 4.54
CA ALA A 37 -23.48 -6.34 5.34
C ALA A 37 -24.20 -7.65 5.68
N THR A 38 -24.56 -7.82 6.95
CA THR A 38 -25.41 -8.91 7.44
C THR A 38 -26.56 -8.32 8.23
N LEU A 39 -27.81 -8.66 7.85
CA LEU A 39 -28.99 -8.19 8.57
C LEU A 39 -29.03 -8.77 9.99
N ARG A 40 -29.55 -7.97 10.91
CA ARG A 40 -29.78 -8.35 12.31
C ARG A 40 -31.27 -8.47 12.58
N GLU A 41 -31.60 -9.16 13.68
CA GLU A 41 -32.97 -9.25 14.19
C GLU A 41 -33.36 -8.05 15.07
N ASP A 42 -32.37 -7.33 15.60
CA ASP A 42 -32.55 -6.07 16.31
C ASP A 42 -32.38 -4.86 15.37
N ASP A 43 -32.55 -3.64 15.89
CA ASP A 43 -32.43 -2.38 15.15
C ASP A 43 -31.02 -1.76 15.23
N ARG A 44 -30.03 -2.52 15.69
CA ARG A 44 -28.68 -2.00 15.96
C ARG A 44 -27.83 -1.94 14.70
N VAL A 45 -26.96 -0.94 14.63
CA VAL A 45 -25.90 -0.86 13.62
C VAL A 45 -24.57 -1.16 14.30
N VAL A 46 -23.95 -2.28 13.95
CA VAL A 46 -22.62 -2.64 14.43
C VAL A 46 -21.66 -2.48 13.27
N ILE A 47 -20.56 -1.78 13.50
CA ILE A 47 -19.53 -1.55 12.48
C ILE A 47 -18.23 -2.14 13.01
N ASP A 48 -17.69 -3.06 12.24
CA ASP A 48 -16.33 -3.58 12.34
C ASP A 48 -15.50 -3.00 11.19
N ALA A 49 -14.35 -2.43 11.54
CA ALA A 49 -13.53 -1.65 10.62
C ALA A 49 -12.05 -1.86 10.94
N PRO A 50 -11.52 -3.08 10.72
CA PRO A 50 -10.17 -3.46 11.16
C PRO A 50 -9.08 -2.59 10.52
N ASP A 51 -9.27 -2.16 9.27
CA ASP A 51 -8.33 -1.34 8.51
C ASP A 51 -8.34 0.16 8.86
N LEU A 52 -9.40 0.63 9.54
CA LEU A 52 -9.51 2.02 10.01
C LEU A 52 -8.78 2.25 11.35
N SER A 53 -8.06 1.24 11.85
CA SER A 53 -7.33 1.29 13.11
C SER A 53 -6.02 2.07 12.99
N LEU A 54 -6.05 3.34 13.41
CA LEU A 54 -4.83 3.99 13.89
C LEU A 54 -4.40 3.25 15.16
N SER A 55 -3.28 2.54 15.09
CA SER A 55 -2.59 1.85 16.21
C SER A 55 -3.01 0.41 16.56
N GLY A 56 -3.55 -0.37 15.61
CA GLY A 56 -3.57 -1.84 15.76
C GLY A 56 -4.58 -2.43 16.76
N TYR A 57 -5.73 -1.78 16.96
CA TYR A 57 -6.87 -2.33 17.70
C TYR A 57 -8.08 -2.50 16.77
N THR A 58 -8.71 -3.68 16.78
CA THR A 58 -10.05 -3.87 16.19
C THR A 58 -11.06 -3.06 17.00
N VAL A 59 -11.82 -2.20 16.33
CA VAL A 59 -12.79 -1.34 17.00
C VAL A 59 -14.19 -1.78 16.61
N SER A 60 -14.83 -2.54 17.49
CA SER A 60 -16.25 -2.91 17.39
C SER A 60 -17.09 -1.89 18.15
N PHE A 61 -18.10 -1.30 17.49
CA PHE A 61 -19.01 -0.35 18.11
C PHE A 61 -20.46 -0.87 18.07
N ALA A 62 -21.14 -0.78 19.21
CA ALA A 62 -22.60 -0.84 19.30
C ALA A 62 -23.15 0.58 19.63
N ASP A 63 -24.47 0.78 19.64
CA ASP A 63 -25.14 2.07 19.94
C ASP A 63 -24.69 2.74 21.25
N THR A 64 -24.01 2.01 22.14
CA THR A 64 -23.48 2.48 23.42
C THR A 64 -22.04 3.04 23.36
N GLY A 65 -21.40 3.09 22.19
CA GLY A 65 -20.05 3.62 22.00
C GLY A 65 -18.95 2.55 21.85
N PRO A 66 -17.67 2.96 21.72
CA PRO A 66 -16.54 2.06 21.52
C PRO A 66 -16.30 1.13 22.71
N ALA A 67 -15.88 -0.11 22.44
CA ALA A 67 -15.28 -0.99 23.45
C ALA A 67 -13.78 -0.71 23.71
N VAL A 68 -13.14 0.20 22.95
CA VAL A 68 -11.69 0.47 23.01
C VAL A 68 -11.39 1.97 22.86
N ASP A 69 -10.36 2.45 23.56
CA ASP A 69 -9.91 3.85 23.57
C ASP A 69 -9.09 4.17 22.30
N VAL A 70 -9.71 4.84 21.32
CA VAL A 70 -9.14 5.13 19.99
C VAL A 70 -9.16 6.65 19.77
N PRO A 71 -8.16 7.27 19.10
CA PRO A 71 -8.18 8.70 18.81
C PRO A 71 -9.49 9.14 18.14
N ASP A 72 -10.28 9.92 18.87
CA ASP A 72 -11.71 10.06 18.69
C ASP A 72 -12.16 10.69 17.35
N ALA A 73 -11.36 11.56 16.74
CA ALA A 73 -11.87 12.45 15.69
C ALA A 73 -11.99 11.79 14.30
N ILE A 74 -10.94 11.13 13.83
CA ILE A 74 -10.88 10.56 12.46
C ILE A 74 -11.78 9.32 12.35
N VAL A 75 -11.79 8.48 13.39
CA VAL A 75 -12.63 7.27 13.43
C VAL A 75 -14.10 7.64 13.58
N ARG A 76 -14.47 8.60 14.44
CA ARG A 76 -15.87 9.10 14.48
C ARG A 76 -16.31 9.70 13.16
N ALA A 77 -15.44 10.45 12.48
CA ALA A 77 -15.75 11.02 11.17
C ALA A 77 -16.02 9.93 10.12
N GLY A 78 -15.15 8.92 10.02
CA GLY A 78 -15.35 7.77 9.13
C GLY A 78 -16.63 6.97 9.43
N LEU A 79 -16.92 6.73 10.71
CA LEU A 79 -18.13 6.03 11.15
C LEU A 79 -19.41 6.82 10.90
N ALA A 80 -19.35 8.15 10.90
CA ALA A 80 -20.50 8.99 10.58
C ALA A 80 -21.00 8.72 9.15
N TYR A 81 -20.09 8.58 8.17
CA TYR A 81 -20.45 8.23 6.79
C TYR A 81 -21.18 6.89 6.70
N VAL A 82 -20.67 5.87 7.40
CA VAL A 82 -21.28 4.53 7.40
C VAL A 82 -22.66 4.55 8.06
N ARG A 83 -22.77 5.14 9.25
CA ARG A 83 -24.03 5.23 9.99
C ARG A 83 -25.10 6.00 9.22
N THR A 84 -24.77 7.19 8.74
CA THR A 84 -25.69 8.01 7.94
C THR A 84 -26.04 7.30 6.62
N GLY A 85 -25.12 6.54 6.04
CA GLY A 85 -25.41 5.66 4.89
C GLY A 85 -26.49 4.62 5.19
N VAL A 86 -26.42 3.93 6.32
CA VAL A 86 -27.46 2.99 6.77
C VAL A 86 -28.78 3.71 7.01
N GLU A 87 -28.77 4.87 7.68
CA GLU A 87 -29.97 5.69 7.90
C GLU A 87 -30.65 6.08 6.57
N ARG A 88 -29.87 6.45 5.54
CA ARG A 88 -30.43 6.71 4.20
C ARG A 88 -31.10 5.49 3.60
N VAL A 89 -30.56 4.30 3.81
CA VAL A 89 -31.20 3.06 3.35
C VAL A 89 -32.49 2.78 4.15
N ARG A 90 -32.49 2.98 5.47
CA ARG A 90 -33.69 2.87 6.32
C ARG A 90 -34.82 3.77 5.83
N ASP A 91 -34.52 5.05 5.61
CA ASP A 91 -35.47 6.04 5.10
C ASP A 91 -36.01 5.63 3.72
N ARG A 92 -35.11 5.18 2.83
CA ARG A 92 -35.45 4.84 1.44
C ARG A 92 -36.36 3.61 1.36
N LEU A 93 -36.15 2.63 2.23
CA LEU A 93 -36.88 1.36 2.25
C LEU A 93 -38.09 1.38 3.19
N ASP A 94 -38.34 2.48 3.92
CA ASP A 94 -39.34 2.58 4.98
C ASP A 94 -39.19 1.48 6.05
N ARG A 95 -37.93 1.25 6.45
CA ARG A 95 -37.50 0.23 7.41
C ARG A 95 -36.66 0.84 8.54
N PRO A 96 -37.28 1.63 9.44
CA PRO A 96 -36.56 2.30 10.54
C PRO A 96 -35.92 1.31 11.53
N ASP A 97 -36.41 0.08 11.56
CA ASP A 97 -35.99 -1.03 12.43
C ASP A 97 -34.87 -1.91 11.81
N LEU A 98 -34.34 -1.56 10.64
CA LEU A 98 -33.34 -2.38 9.95
C LEU A 98 -31.99 -2.35 10.70
N GLY A 99 -31.71 -3.37 11.53
CA GLY A 99 -30.37 -3.58 12.07
C GLY A 99 -29.43 -4.29 11.10
N VAL A 100 -28.14 -3.95 11.19
CA VAL A 100 -27.10 -4.46 10.30
C VAL A 100 -25.75 -4.55 11.00
N ASP A 101 -25.05 -5.66 10.79
CA ASP A 101 -23.62 -5.81 11.06
C ASP A 101 -22.85 -5.48 9.77
N LEU A 102 -21.92 -4.54 9.85
CA LEU A 102 -21.09 -4.07 8.74
C LEU A 102 -19.62 -4.35 9.00
N ALA A 103 -18.93 -4.95 8.04
CA ALA A 103 -17.47 -5.03 8.02
C ALA A 103 -16.91 -4.17 6.89
N VAL A 104 -15.99 -3.25 7.20
CA VAL A 104 -15.41 -2.28 6.26
C VAL A 104 -13.91 -2.56 6.07
N GLU A 105 -13.52 -2.81 4.82
CA GLU A 105 -12.13 -2.96 4.37
C GLU A 105 -11.81 -1.91 3.32
N SER A 106 -10.59 -1.36 3.30
CA SER A 106 -10.23 -0.30 2.35
C SER A 106 -8.78 -0.39 1.89
N ASP A 107 -8.60 -0.54 0.57
CA ASP A 107 -7.29 -0.43 -0.08
C ASP A 107 -6.87 1.05 -0.30
N LEU A 108 -7.73 2.00 0.11
CA LEU A 108 -7.52 3.44 -0.03
C LEU A 108 -6.96 4.05 1.27
N PRO A 109 -5.86 4.83 1.21
CA PRO A 109 -5.37 5.58 2.35
C PRO A 109 -6.41 6.62 2.81
N LEU A 110 -6.61 6.68 4.13
CA LEU A 110 -7.59 7.57 4.76
C LEU A 110 -7.16 9.04 4.63
N GLY A 111 -8.09 9.90 4.24
CA GLY A 111 -7.83 11.35 4.14
C GLY A 111 -6.81 11.76 3.07
N ALA A 112 -6.39 10.85 2.19
CA ALA A 112 -5.31 11.09 1.23
C ALA A 112 -5.76 11.74 -0.10
N GLY A 113 -7.02 12.14 -0.23
CA GLY A 113 -7.55 12.75 -1.47
C GLY A 113 -8.05 11.77 -2.54
N LEU A 114 -8.05 10.45 -2.25
CA LEU A 114 -8.50 9.40 -3.17
C LEU A 114 -9.99 9.03 -3.07
N GLY A 115 -10.80 9.83 -2.38
CA GLY A 115 -12.25 9.59 -2.25
C GLY A 115 -12.63 8.38 -1.38
N SER A 116 -11.82 8.06 -0.36
CA SER A 116 -12.10 6.94 0.56
C SER A 116 -13.48 7.05 1.24
N SER A 117 -13.88 8.25 1.69
CA SER A 117 -15.20 8.50 2.29
C SER A 117 -16.35 8.21 1.34
N ALA A 118 -16.24 8.68 0.09
CA ALA A 118 -17.24 8.44 -0.95
C ALA A 118 -17.34 6.94 -1.28
N ALA A 119 -16.20 6.25 -1.42
CA ALA A 119 -16.16 4.82 -1.70
C ALA A 119 -16.80 3.99 -0.58
N VAL A 120 -16.43 4.25 0.68
CA VAL A 120 -17.04 3.58 1.84
C VAL A 120 -18.54 3.85 1.91
N THR A 121 -18.97 5.08 1.65
CA THR A 121 -20.39 5.47 1.67
C THR A 121 -21.19 4.74 0.59
N VAL A 122 -20.69 4.75 -0.65
CA VAL A 122 -21.32 4.07 -1.79
C VAL A 122 -21.42 2.56 -1.55
N ALA A 123 -20.32 1.94 -1.10
CA ALA A 123 -20.30 0.51 -0.78
C ALA A 123 -21.27 0.18 0.37
N THR A 124 -21.32 1.01 1.43
CA THR A 124 -22.25 0.82 2.57
C THR A 124 -23.71 0.85 2.12
N ILE A 125 -24.09 1.85 1.31
CA ILE A 125 -25.46 2.00 0.82
C ILE A 125 -25.85 0.79 -0.04
N ASP A 126 -24.98 0.39 -0.99
CA ASP A 126 -25.26 -0.75 -1.87
C ASP A 126 -25.29 -2.08 -1.09
N ALA A 127 -24.35 -2.32 -0.18
CA ALA A 127 -24.30 -3.54 0.64
C ALA A 127 -25.54 -3.67 1.51
N THR A 128 -25.94 -2.59 2.20
CA THR A 128 -27.08 -2.58 3.11
C THR A 128 -28.39 -2.77 2.34
N ALA A 129 -28.57 -2.06 1.22
CA ALA A 129 -29.77 -2.20 0.39
C ALA A 129 -29.91 -3.63 -0.15
N ARG A 130 -28.82 -4.22 -0.66
CA ARG A 130 -28.82 -5.58 -1.19
C ARG A 130 -29.00 -6.63 -0.10
N ALA A 131 -28.42 -6.45 1.08
CA ALA A 131 -28.68 -7.29 2.25
C ALA A 131 -30.17 -7.27 2.64
N ALA A 132 -30.82 -6.11 2.52
CA ALA A 132 -32.26 -5.95 2.70
C ALA A 132 -33.11 -6.43 1.50
N GLY A 133 -32.50 -7.09 0.50
CA GLY A 133 -33.19 -7.66 -0.65
C GLY A 133 -33.55 -6.65 -1.76
N THR A 134 -33.00 -5.44 -1.73
CA THR A 134 -33.24 -4.39 -2.72
C THR A 134 -31.98 -4.05 -3.50
N THR A 135 -32.05 -4.00 -4.84
CA THR A 135 -30.96 -3.49 -5.66
C THR A 135 -31.26 -2.06 -6.09
N LEU A 136 -30.37 -1.13 -5.76
CA LEU A 136 -30.47 0.27 -6.18
C LEU A 136 -29.69 0.47 -7.47
N ASP A 137 -30.19 1.30 -8.38
CA ASP A 137 -29.42 1.72 -9.53
C ASP A 137 -28.30 2.70 -9.13
N ARG A 138 -27.27 2.82 -9.97
CA ARG A 138 -26.08 3.63 -9.65
C ARG A 138 -26.39 5.10 -9.38
N SER A 139 -27.37 5.68 -10.08
CA SER A 139 -27.74 7.08 -9.87
C SER A 139 -28.42 7.29 -8.52
N THR A 140 -29.29 6.35 -8.12
CA THR A 140 -29.90 6.35 -6.79
C THR A 140 -28.85 6.20 -5.69
N VAL A 141 -27.85 5.32 -5.86
CA VAL A 141 -26.75 5.17 -4.90
C VAL A 141 -25.90 6.44 -4.82
N ALA A 142 -25.55 7.04 -5.97
CA ALA A 142 -24.80 8.29 -6.02
C ALA A 142 -25.52 9.43 -5.29
N ASP A 143 -26.83 9.59 -5.53
CA ASP A 143 -27.65 10.62 -4.89
C ASP A 143 -27.77 10.41 -3.38
N ALA A 144 -27.94 9.16 -2.94
CA ALA A 144 -27.97 8.82 -1.52
C ALA A 144 -26.62 9.12 -0.86
N ALA A 145 -25.52 8.73 -1.50
CA ALA A 145 -24.16 8.98 -1.01
C ALA A 145 -23.85 10.48 -0.94
N TYR A 146 -24.23 11.27 -1.95
CA TYR A 146 -24.09 12.73 -1.93
C TYR A 146 -24.84 13.37 -0.75
N ARG A 147 -26.04 12.89 -0.43
CA ARG A 147 -26.80 13.36 0.74
C ARG A 147 -26.12 12.99 2.06
N VAL A 148 -25.46 11.84 2.13
CA VAL A 148 -24.62 11.47 3.30
C VAL A 148 -23.48 12.48 3.44
N GLU A 149 -22.69 12.71 2.40
CA GLU A 149 -21.55 13.65 2.46
C GLU A 149 -22.01 15.06 2.84
N THR A 150 -23.10 15.55 2.25
CA THR A 150 -23.67 16.85 2.57
C THR A 150 -24.09 16.96 4.05
N THR A 151 -24.59 15.86 4.63
CA THR A 151 -24.98 15.82 6.05
C THR A 151 -23.76 15.81 6.96
N VAL A 152 -22.72 15.04 6.62
CA VAL A 152 -21.50 14.89 7.43
C VAL A 152 -20.58 16.10 7.32
N GLN A 153 -20.59 16.81 6.19
CA GLN A 153 -19.74 17.98 5.92
C GLN A 153 -20.48 19.31 6.07
N ASP A 154 -21.59 19.35 6.82
CA ASP A 154 -22.37 20.56 7.10
C ASP A 154 -22.76 21.40 5.85
N GLY A 155 -23.00 20.73 4.72
CA GLY A 155 -23.51 21.35 3.49
C GLY A 155 -22.47 21.71 2.42
N GLU A 156 -21.17 21.56 2.67
CA GLU A 156 -20.09 22.01 1.77
C GLU A 156 -19.55 20.89 0.85
N ALA A 157 -20.42 19.95 0.42
CA ALA A 157 -20.04 18.80 -0.40
C ALA A 157 -20.39 18.98 -1.90
N SER A 158 -19.59 18.38 -2.79
CA SER A 158 -19.91 18.29 -4.22
C SER A 158 -20.33 16.87 -4.60
N ARG A 159 -21.07 16.73 -5.71
CA ARG A 159 -21.49 15.42 -6.23
C ARG A 159 -20.35 14.61 -6.86
N ALA A 160 -19.20 15.21 -7.08
CA ALA A 160 -18.13 14.66 -7.91
C ALA A 160 -17.58 13.34 -7.38
N ASP A 161 -17.23 13.28 -6.09
CA ASP A 161 -16.61 12.11 -5.47
C ASP A 161 -17.57 10.91 -5.43
N THR A 162 -18.80 11.15 -4.96
CA THR A 162 -19.84 10.13 -4.81
C THR A 162 -20.38 9.63 -6.14
N PHE A 163 -20.59 10.52 -7.12
CA PHE A 163 -21.01 10.12 -8.46
C PHE A 163 -19.93 9.30 -9.17
N CYS A 164 -18.67 9.73 -9.11
CA CYS A 164 -17.55 9.00 -9.69
C CYS A 164 -17.39 7.61 -9.07
N SER A 165 -17.49 7.51 -7.74
CA SER A 165 -17.38 6.23 -7.03
C SER A 165 -18.56 5.30 -7.35
N ALA A 166 -19.78 5.80 -7.40
CA ALA A 166 -20.96 4.99 -7.73
C ALA A 166 -21.00 4.50 -9.19
N THR A 167 -20.44 5.28 -10.13
CA THR A 167 -20.55 4.99 -11.57
C THR A 167 -19.33 4.29 -12.17
N GLY A 168 -18.13 4.61 -11.67
CA GLY A 168 -16.86 4.17 -12.24
C GLY A 168 -16.46 4.94 -13.51
N GLY A 169 -15.27 4.66 -14.02
CA GLY A 169 -14.69 5.33 -15.19
C GLY A 169 -14.43 6.82 -14.95
N ALA A 170 -14.38 7.59 -16.04
CA ALA A 170 -14.31 9.05 -16.00
C ALA A 170 -15.72 9.64 -16.02
N VAL A 171 -15.94 10.68 -15.21
CA VAL A 171 -17.22 11.40 -15.17
C VAL A 171 -17.01 12.90 -15.27
N ARG A 172 -18.03 13.60 -15.73
CA ARG A 172 -18.11 15.05 -15.71
C ARG A 172 -19.21 15.47 -14.73
N VAL A 173 -18.87 16.39 -13.84
CA VAL A 173 -19.81 16.95 -12.85
C VAL A 173 -19.77 18.47 -12.90
N GLU A 174 -20.93 19.09 -13.06
CA GLU A 174 -21.13 20.56 -13.03
C GLU A 174 -22.48 20.86 -12.35
N GLY A 175 -22.44 21.23 -11.06
CA GLY A 175 -23.67 21.34 -10.27
C GLY A 175 -24.43 20.02 -10.23
N ASP A 176 -25.70 20.03 -10.67
CA ASP A 176 -26.55 18.83 -10.77
C ASP A 176 -26.36 18.05 -12.08
N ASP A 177 -25.63 18.58 -13.08
CA ASP A 177 -25.32 17.84 -14.32
C ASP A 177 -24.16 16.88 -14.07
N CYS A 178 -24.50 15.60 -13.83
CA CYS A 178 -23.55 14.51 -13.61
C CYS A 178 -23.69 13.47 -14.72
N ARG A 179 -22.61 13.19 -15.46
CA ARG A 179 -22.61 12.21 -16.55
C ARG A 179 -21.29 11.47 -16.68
N SER A 180 -21.34 10.20 -17.07
CA SER A 180 -20.13 9.49 -17.51
C SER A 180 -19.63 10.05 -18.83
N ILE A 181 -18.31 10.13 -18.98
CA ILE A 181 -17.65 10.53 -20.22
C ILE A 181 -16.72 9.40 -20.69
N ALA A 182 -16.50 9.33 -22.00
CA ALA A 182 -15.49 8.43 -22.53
C ALA A 182 -14.10 8.99 -22.18
N ALA A 183 -13.20 8.11 -21.73
CA ALA A 183 -11.80 8.43 -21.54
C ALA A 183 -10.95 7.36 -22.23
N PRO A 184 -9.81 7.74 -22.84
CA PRO A 184 -8.84 6.77 -23.29
C PRO A 184 -8.20 6.04 -22.10
N ASP A 185 -7.38 5.05 -22.39
CA ASP A 185 -6.52 4.46 -21.36
C ASP A 185 -5.53 5.54 -20.87
N LEU A 186 -5.60 5.84 -19.57
CA LEU A 186 -4.80 6.86 -18.92
C LEU A 186 -3.68 6.17 -18.13
N PRO A 187 -2.41 6.30 -18.54
CA PRO A 187 -1.26 5.74 -17.81
C PRO A 187 -0.98 6.59 -16.56
N LEU A 188 -1.79 6.40 -15.51
CA LEU A 188 -1.73 7.16 -14.28
C LEU A 188 -0.77 6.53 -13.28
N VAL A 189 -0.02 7.37 -12.59
CA VAL A 189 0.82 7.00 -11.43
C VAL A 189 0.45 7.88 -10.26
N ILE A 190 0.17 7.28 -9.11
CA ILE A 190 -0.19 7.95 -7.87
C ILE A 190 1.03 7.96 -6.96
N GLY A 191 1.34 9.12 -6.38
CA GLY A 191 2.30 9.27 -5.29
C GLY A 191 1.57 9.67 -4.02
N TYR A 192 1.92 9.08 -2.88
CA TYR A 192 1.30 9.32 -1.57
C TYR A 192 2.37 9.69 -0.54
N ASP A 193 2.20 10.83 0.13
CA ASP A 193 3.17 11.32 1.13
C ASP A 193 2.96 10.77 2.55
N GLY A 194 1.99 9.88 2.76
CA GLY A 194 1.65 9.37 4.10
C GLY A 194 0.82 10.35 4.96
N GLY A 195 0.60 11.57 4.47
CA GLY A 195 -0.14 12.62 5.13
C GLY A 195 -1.62 12.67 4.74
N SER A 196 -2.33 13.61 5.35
CA SER A 196 -3.72 13.94 5.03
C SER A 196 -3.93 15.42 5.29
N GLY A 197 -4.61 16.12 4.38
CA GLY A 197 -5.05 17.50 4.60
C GLY A 197 -6.43 17.57 5.25
N ASP A 198 -6.65 18.56 6.11
CA ASP A 198 -8.01 18.88 6.59
C ASP A 198 -8.81 19.49 5.44
N THR A 199 -9.70 18.67 4.87
CA THR A 199 -10.52 19.06 3.71
C THR A 199 -11.41 20.25 4.03
N GLY A 200 -11.96 20.32 5.25
CA GLY A 200 -12.84 21.41 5.66
C GLY A 200 -12.08 22.73 5.79
N GLU A 201 -10.90 22.70 6.42
CA GLU A 201 -10.05 23.90 6.55
C GLU A 201 -9.58 24.43 5.19
N LEU A 202 -9.20 23.54 4.27
CA LEU A 202 -8.74 23.90 2.92
C LEU A 202 -9.86 24.53 2.09
N VAL A 203 -11.05 23.90 2.05
CA VAL A 203 -12.22 24.46 1.35
C VAL A 203 -12.64 25.81 1.94
N ALA A 204 -12.67 25.92 3.27
CA ALA A 204 -12.95 27.18 3.95
C ALA A 204 -11.88 28.24 3.66
N GLY A 205 -10.62 27.84 3.52
CA GLY A 205 -9.50 28.69 3.11
C GLY A 205 -9.68 29.28 1.72
N VAL A 206 -10.00 28.44 0.73
CA VAL A 206 -10.28 28.88 -0.65
C VAL A 206 -11.48 29.83 -0.68
N ARG A 207 -12.54 29.53 0.09
CA ARG A 207 -13.71 30.40 0.20
C ARG A 207 -13.35 31.80 0.71
N ARG A 208 -12.60 31.88 1.82
CA ARG A 208 -12.13 33.18 2.36
C ARG A 208 -11.29 33.93 1.34
N LEU A 209 -10.34 33.25 0.69
CA LEU A 209 -9.47 33.87 -0.31
C LEU A 209 -10.27 34.44 -1.48
N ARG A 210 -11.30 33.71 -1.95
CA ARG A 210 -12.20 34.15 -3.03
C ARG A 210 -13.07 35.35 -2.64
N GLU A 211 -13.54 35.39 -1.40
CA GLU A 211 -14.33 36.51 -0.88
C GLU A 211 -13.47 37.77 -0.67
N GLU A 212 -12.20 37.59 -0.30
CA GLU A 212 -11.27 38.70 -0.05
C GLU A 212 -10.64 39.24 -1.35
N TYR A 213 -10.26 38.36 -2.28
CA TYR A 213 -9.50 38.73 -3.48
C TYR A 213 -10.20 38.31 -4.77
N GLY A 214 -10.55 39.31 -5.62
CA GLY A 214 -11.19 39.06 -6.91
C GLY A 214 -10.38 38.16 -7.85
N PHE A 215 -9.05 38.24 -7.83
CA PHE A 215 -8.21 37.36 -8.65
C PHE A 215 -8.32 35.88 -8.23
N ALA A 216 -8.62 35.57 -6.96
CA ALA A 216 -8.82 34.19 -6.53
C ALA A 216 -10.14 33.62 -7.08
N ALA A 217 -11.19 34.44 -7.18
CA ALA A 217 -12.40 34.08 -7.92
C ALA A 217 -12.10 33.83 -9.41
N ASP A 218 -11.21 34.63 -10.00
CA ASP A 218 -10.79 34.48 -11.39
C ASP A 218 -9.95 33.21 -11.60
N THR A 219 -9.13 32.83 -10.62
CA THR A 219 -8.40 31.55 -10.60
C THR A 219 -9.37 30.37 -10.62
N VAL A 220 -10.42 30.38 -9.78
CA VAL A 220 -11.48 29.34 -9.79
C VAL A 220 -12.16 29.24 -11.17
N ARG A 221 -12.52 30.37 -11.78
CA ARG A 221 -13.09 30.39 -13.14
C ARG A 221 -12.11 29.87 -14.20
N SER A 222 -10.81 30.10 -13.99
CA SER A 222 -9.75 29.59 -14.87
C SER A 222 -9.62 28.08 -14.79
N ILE A 223 -9.73 27.49 -13.59
CA ILE A 223 -9.80 26.03 -13.41
C ILE A 223 -10.99 25.46 -14.18
N GLY A 224 -12.18 26.08 -14.10
CA GLY A 224 -13.33 25.64 -14.89
C GLY A 224 -13.10 25.72 -16.41
N ALA A 225 -12.40 26.76 -16.90
CA ALA A 225 -12.03 26.87 -18.30
C ALA A 225 -11.03 25.79 -18.73
N LEU A 226 -10.11 25.45 -17.84
CA LEU A 226 -9.13 24.38 -17.99
C LEU A 226 -9.82 23.02 -18.07
N VAL A 227 -10.81 22.73 -17.22
CA VAL A 227 -11.61 21.51 -17.27
C VAL A 227 -12.28 21.34 -18.64
N ARG A 228 -12.92 22.41 -19.16
CA ARG A 228 -13.53 22.41 -20.49
C ARG A 228 -12.50 22.17 -21.61
N ALA A 229 -11.24 22.57 -21.42
CA ALA A 229 -10.15 22.25 -22.35
C ALA A 229 -9.69 20.79 -22.21
N GLY A 230 -9.60 20.28 -20.98
CA GLY A 230 -9.30 18.89 -20.66
C GLY A 230 -10.31 17.92 -21.27
N GLU A 231 -11.61 18.24 -21.23
CA GLU A 231 -12.66 17.46 -21.92
C GLU A 231 -12.34 17.28 -23.42
N ARG A 232 -11.96 18.37 -24.10
CA ARG A 232 -11.60 18.31 -25.53
C ARG A 232 -10.30 17.54 -25.79
N ALA A 233 -9.38 17.54 -24.85
CA ALA A 233 -8.13 16.79 -24.95
C ALA A 233 -8.38 15.28 -24.72
N LEU A 234 -9.23 14.91 -23.76
CA LEU A 234 -9.71 13.54 -23.57
C LEU A 234 -10.41 13.00 -24.82
N ASP A 235 -11.33 13.77 -25.41
CA ASP A 235 -12.05 13.40 -26.64
C ASP A 235 -11.11 13.11 -27.82
N ARG A 236 -9.92 13.72 -27.83
CA ARG A 236 -8.91 13.59 -28.89
C ARG A 236 -7.78 12.62 -28.56
N ASP A 237 -7.79 12.02 -27.38
CA ASP A 237 -6.68 11.21 -26.87
C ASP A 237 -5.33 11.97 -26.86
N ASP A 238 -5.38 13.28 -26.58
CA ASP A 238 -4.20 14.16 -26.57
C ASP A 238 -3.56 14.19 -25.17
N LEU A 239 -2.81 13.14 -24.86
CA LEU A 239 -2.17 12.97 -23.55
C LEU A 239 -1.15 14.10 -23.23
N ASP A 240 -0.47 14.62 -24.25
CA ASP A 240 0.47 15.72 -24.10
C ASP A 240 -0.24 17.01 -23.65
N GLU A 241 -1.40 17.32 -24.25
CA GLU A 241 -2.22 18.45 -23.80
C GLU A 241 -2.81 18.20 -22.42
N LEU A 242 -3.29 16.99 -22.12
CA LEU A 242 -3.77 16.66 -20.77
C LEU A 242 -2.68 16.89 -19.72
N GLY A 243 -1.46 16.42 -19.96
CA GLY A 243 -0.31 16.64 -19.08
C GLY A 243 -0.01 18.12 -18.86
N ARG A 244 0.05 18.92 -19.95
CA ARG A 244 0.23 20.38 -19.85
C ARG A 244 -0.87 21.05 -19.01
N LEU A 245 -2.12 20.66 -19.20
CA LEU A 245 -3.23 21.20 -18.42
C LEU A 245 -3.14 20.76 -16.95
N MET A 246 -2.70 19.54 -16.64
CA MET A 246 -2.50 19.09 -15.25
C MET A 246 -1.46 19.95 -14.54
N ASP A 247 -0.38 20.28 -15.25
CA ASP A 247 0.68 21.13 -14.69
C ASP A 247 0.22 22.56 -14.41
N ILE A 248 -0.58 23.12 -15.32
CA ILE A 248 -1.20 24.44 -15.13
C ILE A 248 -2.16 24.39 -13.94
N ASP A 249 -3.00 23.36 -13.86
CA ASP A 249 -4.00 23.21 -12.79
C ASP A 249 -3.32 23.11 -11.42
N HIS A 250 -2.22 22.37 -11.31
CA HIS A 250 -1.42 22.34 -10.08
C HIS A 250 -0.95 23.73 -9.63
N GLY A 251 -0.50 24.57 -10.57
CA GLY A 251 -0.11 25.95 -10.29
C GLY A 251 -1.28 26.84 -9.84
N LEU A 252 -2.47 26.66 -10.43
CA LEU A 252 -3.68 27.36 -10.03
C LEU A 252 -4.12 26.95 -8.61
N LEU A 253 -4.08 25.66 -8.29
CA LEU A 253 -4.37 25.12 -6.97
C LEU A 253 -3.36 25.59 -5.92
N SER A 254 -2.08 25.62 -6.27
CA SER A 254 -1.03 26.20 -5.42
C SER A 254 -1.28 27.68 -5.15
N THR A 255 -1.74 28.44 -6.15
CA THR A 255 -2.15 29.85 -6.01
C THR A 255 -3.34 30.03 -5.05
N LEU A 256 -4.25 29.06 -5.01
CA LEU A 256 -5.38 29.04 -4.06
C LEU A 256 -4.97 28.61 -2.64
N GLY A 257 -3.70 28.26 -2.42
CA GLY A 257 -3.17 27.92 -1.10
C GLY A 257 -3.50 26.49 -0.65
N VAL A 258 -3.86 25.59 -1.58
CA VAL A 258 -4.22 24.20 -1.25
C VAL A 258 -3.10 23.20 -1.50
N SER A 259 -1.95 23.62 -2.05
CA SER A 259 -0.78 22.73 -2.16
C SER A 259 -0.01 22.62 -0.84
N ALA A 260 0.95 21.69 -0.80
CA ALA A 260 1.88 21.50 0.31
C ALA A 260 3.27 21.20 -0.24
N ARG A 261 4.31 21.43 0.58
CA ARG A 261 5.71 21.19 0.17
C ARG A 261 5.94 19.75 -0.29
N THR A 262 5.33 18.78 0.39
CA THR A 262 5.41 17.35 0.04
C THR A 262 4.76 17.08 -1.31
N LEU A 263 3.57 17.65 -1.56
CA LEU A 263 2.87 17.54 -2.83
C LEU A 263 3.67 18.18 -3.97
N ASP A 264 4.20 19.39 -3.76
CA ASP A 264 5.02 20.10 -4.76
C ASP A 264 6.28 19.29 -5.10
N ALA A 265 6.95 18.72 -4.09
CA ALA A 265 8.14 17.89 -4.27
C ALA A 265 7.83 16.61 -5.07
N MET A 266 6.73 15.92 -4.76
CA MET A 266 6.31 14.74 -5.53
C MET A 266 5.92 15.11 -6.96
N VAL A 267 5.25 16.24 -7.19
CA VAL A 267 4.91 16.70 -8.55
C VAL A 267 6.17 16.93 -9.37
N TRP A 268 7.17 17.60 -8.81
CA TRP A 268 8.47 17.77 -9.47
C TRP A 268 9.17 16.44 -9.72
N ALA A 269 9.19 15.54 -8.74
CA ALA A 269 9.78 14.22 -8.90
C ALA A 269 9.10 13.41 -10.03
N ALA A 270 7.77 13.44 -10.12
CA ALA A 270 7.04 12.78 -11.20
C ALA A 270 7.41 13.35 -12.58
N ARG A 271 7.51 14.68 -12.70
CA ARG A 271 7.91 15.37 -13.94
C ARG A 271 9.35 15.03 -14.34
N ASP A 272 10.27 15.03 -13.38
CA ASP A 272 11.66 14.62 -13.60
C ASP A 272 11.77 13.13 -13.98
N GLY A 273 10.81 12.32 -13.53
CA GLY A 273 10.60 10.92 -13.94
C GLY A 273 10.02 10.73 -15.34
N GLY A 274 9.72 11.81 -16.05
CA GLY A 274 9.20 11.79 -17.42
C GLY A 274 7.67 11.86 -17.52
N ALA A 275 6.96 12.27 -16.47
CA ALA A 275 5.52 12.51 -16.57
C ALA A 275 5.21 13.63 -17.58
N LEU A 276 4.15 13.46 -18.38
CA LEU A 276 3.61 14.49 -19.26
C LEU A 276 3.01 15.65 -18.45
N GLY A 277 2.52 15.34 -17.25
CA GLY A 277 2.09 16.32 -16.25
C GLY A 277 1.75 15.65 -14.92
N ALA A 278 1.78 16.42 -13.84
CA ALA A 278 1.47 15.95 -12.50
C ALA A 278 0.86 17.07 -11.65
N LYS A 279 -0.06 16.69 -10.76
CA LYS A 279 -0.76 17.60 -9.84
C LYS A 279 -1.20 16.90 -8.57
N LEU A 280 -1.48 17.67 -7.53
CA LEU A 280 -2.24 17.17 -6.37
C LEU A 280 -3.62 16.65 -6.80
N THR A 281 -4.19 15.73 -6.02
CA THR A 281 -5.57 15.27 -6.18
C THR A 281 -6.32 15.35 -4.86
N GLY A 282 -7.59 15.76 -4.93
CA GLY A 282 -8.45 15.90 -3.75
C GLY A 282 -8.31 17.28 -3.11
N ALA A 283 -8.43 17.34 -1.77
CA ALA A 283 -8.44 18.62 -1.07
C ALA A 283 -7.09 19.34 -1.07
N GLY A 284 -5.97 18.60 -1.15
CA GLY A 284 -4.63 19.14 -0.99
C GLY A 284 -4.17 19.20 0.48
N GLY A 285 -3.17 20.03 0.80
CA GLY A 285 -2.57 20.13 2.14
C GLY A 285 -1.72 18.94 2.58
N GLY A 286 -1.63 17.91 1.75
CA GLY A 286 -0.96 16.62 1.97
C GLY A 286 -1.70 15.52 1.21
N GLY A 287 -1.24 14.27 1.31
CA GLY A 287 -1.90 13.11 0.71
C GLY A 287 -1.35 12.76 -0.66
N CYS A 288 -2.22 12.64 -1.66
CA CYS A 288 -1.86 12.11 -2.97
C CYS A 288 -1.65 13.18 -4.04
N ILE A 289 -0.72 12.87 -4.94
CA ILE A 289 -0.65 13.46 -6.28
C ILE A 289 -1.06 12.41 -7.33
N VAL A 290 -1.45 12.89 -8.50
CA VAL A 290 -1.66 12.07 -9.70
C VAL A 290 -0.75 12.60 -10.80
N ALA A 291 -0.01 11.69 -11.44
CA ALA A 291 0.86 11.96 -12.57
C ALA A 291 0.38 11.19 -13.80
N LEU A 292 0.39 11.85 -14.95
CA LEU A 292 0.11 11.25 -16.25
C LEU A 292 1.44 10.94 -16.94
N ALA A 293 1.75 9.67 -17.14
CA ALA A 293 2.93 9.26 -17.88
C ALA A 293 2.68 9.26 -19.40
N PRO A 294 3.72 9.28 -20.25
CA PRO A 294 3.57 8.82 -21.62
C PRO A 294 3.26 7.31 -21.60
N ARG A 295 2.60 6.80 -22.65
CA ARG A 295 2.31 5.36 -22.78
C ARG A 295 3.62 4.55 -22.76
N GLY A 296 3.75 3.63 -21.80
CA GLY A 296 4.97 2.84 -21.58
C GLY A 296 6.04 3.56 -20.75
N GLY A 297 5.78 4.76 -20.23
CA GLY A 297 6.68 5.55 -19.38
C GLY A 297 6.36 5.49 -17.88
N GLU A 298 5.34 4.73 -17.47
CA GLU A 298 4.86 4.62 -16.09
C GLU A 298 5.98 4.20 -15.13
N ASP A 299 6.86 3.29 -15.58
CA ASP A 299 8.02 2.82 -14.82
C ASP A 299 8.99 3.93 -14.42
N GLY A 300 9.18 4.94 -15.27
CA GLY A 300 10.05 6.07 -15.00
C GLY A 300 9.46 6.97 -13.91
N VAL A 301 8.18 7.27 -14.05
CA VAL A 301 7.42 8.14 -13.14
C VAL A 301 7.27 7.48 -11.76
N GLU A 302 6.83 6.22 -11.71
CA GLU A 302 6.67 5.45 -10.47
C GLU A 302 8.00 5.32 -9.72
N ARG A 303 9.10 5.10 -10.45
CA ARG A 303 10.44 5.02 -9.87
C ARG A 303 10.90 6.37 -9.32
N ALA A 304 10.70 7.46 -10.05
CA ALA A 304 11.08 8.79 -9.58
C ALA A 304 10.32 9.16 -8.31
N LEU A 305 9.03 8.86 -8.25
CA LEU A 305 8.22 9.03 -7.04
C LEU A 305 8.70 8.13 -5.90
N SER A 306 8.95 6.86 -6.15
CA SER A 306 9.46 5.91 -5.13
C SER A 306 10.83 6.30 -4.55
N LEU A 307 11.57 7.18 -5.22
CA LEU A 307 12.86 7.71 -4.79
C LEU A 307 12.74 9.09 -4.15
N ALA A 308 11.61 9.78 -4.29
CA ALA A 308 11.36 11.06 -3.66
C ALA A 308 11.23 10.88 -2.14
N PRO A 309 12.00 11.61 -1.31
CA PRO A 309 11.95 11.48 0.15
C PRO A 309 10.56 11.70 0.75
N GLU A 310 9.78 12.57 0.12
CA GLU A 310 8.43 12.93 0.54
C GLU A 310 7.38 11.87 0.17
N CYS A 311 7.70 10.91 -0.69
CA CYS A 311 6.76 9.89 -1.16
C CYS A 311 6.90 8.59 -0.35
N VAL A 312 5.86 8.28 0.43
CA VAL A 312 5.78 7.06 1.24
C VAL A 312 5.40 5.85 0.38
N ASP A 313 4.52 6.05 -0.60
CA ASP A 313 4.09 5.00 -1.51
C ASP A 313 3.81 5.54 -2.91
N ALA A 314 4.16 4.77 -3.93
CA ALA A 314 3.90 5.11 -5.32
C ALA A 314 3.45 3.86 -6.07
N TYR A 315 2.41 4.00 -6.89
CA TYR A 315 1.85 2.88 -7.64
C TYR A 315 1.11 3.35 -8.89
N ARG A 316 0.98 2.48 -9.88
CA ARG A 316 0.17 2.73 -11.08
C ARG A 316 -1.30 2.60 -10.76
N ALA A 317 -2.11 3.42 -11.41
CA ALA A 317 -3.56 3.37 -11.33
C ALA A 317 -4.18 3.22 -12.72
N GLN A 318 -5.28 2.49 -12.78
CA GLN A 318 -6.08 2.23 -13.97
C GLN A 318 -7.53 2.65 -13.72
N LEU A 319 -8.21 3.09 -14.78
CA LEU A 319 -9.61 3.47 -14.67
C LEU A 319 -10.49 2.26 -14.33
N ALA A 320 -11.23 2.33 -13.22
CA ALA A 320 -12.17 1.30 -12.81
C ALA A 320 -13.46 1.36 -13.66
N HIS A 321 -13.53 0.57 -14.72
CA HIS A 321 -14.72 0.48 -15.57
C HIS A 321 -15.76 -0.46 -14.95
N GLY A 322 -17.01 0.02 -14.82
CA GLY A 322 -18.07 -0.66 -14.06
C GLY A 322 -18.56 -2.02 -14.57
N ALA A 323 -17.97 -2.62 -15.62
CA ALA A 323 -18.30 -3.97 -16.09
C ALA A 323 -17.21 -5.01 -15.74
N LEU A 324 -15.92 -4.62 -15.77
CA LEU A 324 -14.80 -5.50 -15.40
C LEU A 324 -14.68 -5.64 -13.86
N ALA A 325 -14.97 -4.57 -13.12
CA ALA A 325 -14.91 -4.56 -11.66
C ALA A 325 -16.01 -5.43 -11.01
N ALA A 326 -17.23 -5.44 -11.58
CA ALA A 326 -18.31 -6.31 -11.11
C ALA A 326 -17.99 -7.80 -11.36
N ALA A 327 -17.21 -8.12 -12.41
CA ALA A 327 -16.69 -9.46 -12.65
C ALA A 327 -15.57 -9.83 -11.66
N ALA A 328 -14.68 -8.88 -11.30
CA ALA A 328 -13.67 -9.09 -10.27
C ALA A 328 -14.30 -9.29 -8.87
N ASP A 329 -15.34 -8.52 -8.52
CA ASP A 329 -16.12 -8.71 -7.29
C ASP A 329 -16.91 -10.03 -7.29
N ALA A 330 -17.44 -10.46 -8.45
CA ALA A 330 -18.11 -11.75 -8.59
C ALA A 330 -17.12 -12.93 -8.50
N VAL A 331 -15.88 -12.75 -8.98
CA VAL A 331 -14.80 -13.74 -8.84
C VAL A 331 -14.29 -13.78 -7.39
N ALA A 332 -14.05 -12.63 -6.74
CA ALA A 332 -13.68 -12.57 -5.33
C ALA A 332 -14.78 -13.14 -4.41
N GLY A 333 -16.05 -12.83 -4.69
CA GLY A 333 -17.20 -13.41 -3.99
C GLY A 333 -17.46 -14.88 -4.31
N ALA A 334 -16.95 -15.42 -5.42
CA ALA A 334 -16.97 -16.85 -5.73
C ALA A 334 -15.80 -17.60 -5.07
N VAL A 335 -14.63 -16.96 -4.95
CA VAL A 335 -13.48 -17.50 -4.21
C VAL A 335 -13.75 -17.53 -2.71
N GLY A 336 -14.47 -16.54 -2.16
CA GLY A 336 -14.96 -16.54 -0.77
C GLY A 336 -16.07 -17.56 -0.46
N ARG A 337 -16.58 -18.30 -1.46
CA ARG A 337 -17.54 -19.42 -1.26
C ARG A 337 -16.88 -20.80 -1.24
N ALA A 338 -15.55 -20.86 -1.36
CA ALA A 338 -14.79 -22.10 -1.24
C ALA A 338 -14.26 -22.37 0.19
N GLU A 339 -14.51 -21.47 1.13
CA GLU A 339 -14.17 -21.64 2.56
C GLU A 339 -15.44 -21.73 3.41
N ASP A 340 -16.34 -22.64 3.05
CA ASP A 340 -17.40 -23.09 3.95
C ASP A 340 -16.86 -24.29 4.75
N ALA A 341 -16.02 -23.97 5.73
CA ALA A 341 -15.72 -24.84 6.86
C ALA A 341 -16.12 -24.08 8.14
N SER A 342 -17.08 -24.66 8.84
CA SER A 342 -17.81 -24.25 10.04
C SER A 342 -17.03 -23.36 11.05
N PRO A 343 -17.66 -22.32 11.63
CA PRO A 343 -17.10 -21.52 12.70
C PRO A 343 -17.40 -22.16 14.07
N GLU A 344 -16.72 -23.25 14.41
CA GLU A 344 -16.69 -23.79 15.78
C GLU A 344 -15.30 -24.36 16.07
N ASP A 345 -14.30 -23.48 16.27
CA ASP A 345 -13.20 -23.68 17.24
C ASP A 345 -12.27 -22.45 17.29
N ALA A 346 -12.82 -21.26 17.59
CA ALA A 346 -12.03 -20.08 17.94
C ALA A 346 -11.56 -20.10 19.41
N SER A 347 -11.23 -21.28 19.94
CA SER A 347 -10.63 -21.45 21.28
C SER A 347 -9.35 -22.27 21.28
N ALA A 348 -8.82 -22.65 20.12
CA ALA A 348 -7.44 -23.10 20.05
C ALA A 348 -6.53 -21.89 20.33
N PRO A 349 -5.68 -21.93 21.37
CA PRO A 349 -4.68 -20.90 21.55
C PRO A 349 -3.82 -20.87 20.28
N VAL A 350 -3.80 -19.73 19.59
CA VAL A 350 -2.63 -19.37 18.79
C VAL A 350 -1.45 -19.56 19.75
N PRO A 351 -0.41 -20.34 19.40
CA PRO A 351 0.74 -20.44 20.28
C PRO A 351 1.23 -19.02 20.49
N THR A 352 1.00 -18.51 21.69
CA THR A 352 1.85 -17.47 22.24
C THR A 352 3.23 -18.05 22.09
N VAL A 353 4.02 -17.53 21.15
CA VAL A 353 5.46 -17.76 21.20
C VAL A 353 5.84 -17.23 22.58
N ASP A 354 6.14 -18.17 23.47
CA ASP A 354 6.43 -17.93 24.86
C ASP A 354 7.74 -17.14 24.90
N GLY A 355 7.63 -15.81 24.74
CA GLY A 355 8.72 -14.90 24.45
C GLY A 355 9.35 -15.11 23.06
N GLY A 356 9.46 -14.05 22.24
CA GLY A 356 10.36 -14.03 21.08
C GLY A 356 11.85 -14.15 21.43
N ALA A 357 12.18 -14.74 22.58
CA ALA A 357 13.52 -14.91 23.10
C ALA A 357 14.29 -15.87 22.17
N GLY A 358 15.32 -15.35 21.52
CA GLY A 358 16.27 -16.14 20.74
C GLY A 358 16.01 -16.22 19.22
N LEU A 359 15.10 -15.43 18.65
CA LEU A 359 14.89 -15.39 17.19
C LEU A 359 15.49 -14.12 16.56
N VAL A 360 16.35 -14.32 15.55
CA VAL A 360 16.79 -13.27 14.62
C VAL A 360 16.17 -13.54 13.26
N VAL A 361 15.59 -12.51 12.64
CA VAL A 361 15.03 -12.60 11.29
C VAL A 361 15.95 -11.87 10.32
N VAL A 362 16.28 -12.52 9.20
CA VAL A 362 17.02 -11.89 8.11
C VAL A 362 16.19 -12.00 6.83
N HIS A 363 16.01 -10.88 6.11
CA HIS A 363 15.35 -10.89 4.81
C HIS A 363 16.29 -10.48 3.66
N GLY A 364 16.10 -11.09 2.49
CA GLY A 364 16.80 -10.70 1.27
C GLY A 364 16.26 -9.41 0.65
N GLY A 365 16.99 -8.89 -0.35
CA GLY A 365 16.51 -7.78 -1.18
C GLY A 365 15.61 -8.24 -2.33
N GLY A 366 15.91 -9.37 -2.96
CA GLY A 366 15.13 -9.91 -4.08
C GLY A 366 14.91 -8.90 -5.21
N SER A 367 13.76 -9.00 -5.89
CA SER A 367 13.35 -8.05 -6.95
C SER A 367 13.16 -6.61 -6.45
N PHE A 368 13.09 -6.41 -5.12
CA PHE A 368 13.00 -5.08 -4.53
C PHE A 368 14.38 -4.42 -4.42
N GLY A 369 15.37 -5.12 -3.84
CA GLY A 369 16.70 -4.59 -3.55
C GLY A 369 17.69 -4.65 -4.70
N HIS A 370 17.72 -5.74 -5.47
CA HIS A 370 18.72 -5.95 -6.54
C HIS A 370 18.74 -4.84 -7.60
N PRO A 371 17.60 -4.32 -8.08
CA PRO A 371 17.62 -3.24 -9.08
C PRO A 371 18.30 -1.95 -8.59
N HIS A 372 18.39 -1.71 -7.28
CA HIS A 372 19.10 -0.55 -6.73
C HIS A 372 20.61 -0.76 -6.73
N ALA A 373 21.09 -1.98 -6.47
CA ALA A 373 22.51 -2.31 -6.52
C ALA A 373 23.02 -2.38 -7.97
N ASP A 374 22.28 -3.05 -8.85
CA ASP A 374 22.64 -3.24 -10.26
C ASP A 374 22.77 -1.91 -11.01
N ARG A 375 21.86 -0.96 -10.77
CA ARG A 375 21.92 0.38 -11.41
C ARG A 375 23.14 1.20 -11.02
N GLN A 376 23.74 0.88 -9.87
CA GLN A 376 24.94 1.54 -9.37
C GLN A 376 26.21 0.74 -9.68
N ASP A 377 26.08 -0.39 -10.39
CA ASP A 377 27.16 -1.35 -10.65
C ASP A 377 27.84 -1.82 -9.37
N VAL A 378 27.05 -2.06 -8.31
CA VAL A 378 27.51 -2.53 -7.00
C VAL A 378 27.03 -3.95 -6.78
N GLY A 379 27.93 -4.84 -6.43
CA GLY A 379 27.64 -6.24 -6.17
C GLY A 379 28.45 -6.78 -5.00
N THR A 380 28.43 -8.10 -4.85
CA THR A 380 29.26 -8.81 -3.87
C THR A 380 30.75 -8.73 -4.22
N ALA A 381 31.10 -8.74 -5.51
CA ALA A 381 32.48 -8.64 -6.01
C ALA A 381 32.84 -7.25 -6.58
N THR A 382 31.86 -6.42 -6.91
CA THR A 382 32.06 -5.09 -7.50
C THR A 382 31.76 -4.02 -6.47
N GLY A 383 32.78 -3.29 -6.01
CA GLY A 383 32.66 -2.25 -4.98
C GLY A 383 32.55 -0.83 -5.52
N THR A 384 31.94 0.06 -4.74
CA THR A 384 31.84 1.49 -5.05
C THR A 384 32.50 2.37 -3.98
N ARG A 385 33.01 3.52 -4.42
CA ARG A 385 33.43 4.64 -3.54
C ARG A 385 32.49 5.85 -3.63
N ASP A 386 31.42 5.73 -4.42
CA ASP A 386 30.41 6.77 -4.51
C ASP A 386 29.48 6.72 -3.30
N ALA A 387 29.56 7.75 -2.46
CA ALA A 387 28.71 7.88 -1.28
C ALA A 387 27.21 7.89 -1.63
N ARG A 388 26.82 8.40 -2.81
CA ARG A 388 25.41 8.39 -3.24
C ARG A 388 24.95 6.99 -3.59
N ALA A 389 25.78 6.20 -4.25
CA ALA A 389 25.46 4.80 -4.55
C ALA A 389 25.23 4.01 -3.26
N ILE A 390 26.08 4.21 -2.25
CA ILE A 390 25.93 3.61 -0.91
C ILE A 390 24.60 4.02 -0.28
N ASP A 391 24.31 5.32 -0.22
CA ASP A 391 23.09 5.85 0.40
C ASP A 391 21.81 5.34 -0.30
N VAL A 392 21.78 5.32 -1.63
CA VAL A 392 20.64 4.85 -2.41
C VAL A 392 20.33 3.37 -2.14
N ILE A 393 21.36 2.51 -2.14
CA ILE A 393 21.20 1.07 -1.88
C ILE A 393 20.74 0.86 -0.44
N HIS A 394 21.40 1.52 0.51
CA HIS A 394 21.10 1.41 1.94
C HIS A 394 19.67 1.88 2.24
N ALA A 395 19.25 3.04 1.72
CA ALA A 395 17.92 3.59 1.92
C ALA A 395 16.82 2.69 1.33
N ALA A 396 17.05 2.12 0.14
CA ALA A 396 16.12 1.17 -0.47
C ALA A 396 15.89 -0.05 0.43
N MET A 397 16.97 -0.70 0.89
CA MET A 397 16.86 -1.82 1.81
C MET A 397 16.22 -1.43 3.15
N GLY A 398 16.37 -0.18 3.59
CA GLY A 398 15.68 0.36 4.77
C GLY A 398 14.19 0.50 4.63
N ARG A 399 13.70 0.92 3.46
CA ARG A 399 12.26 0.94 3.21
C ARG A 399 11.67 -0.46 3.23
N LEU A 400 12.35 -1.45 2.66
CA LEU A 400 11.91 -2.85 2.72
C LEU A 400 11.89 -3.36 4.16
N ASN A 401 12.96 -3.12 4.92
CA ASN A 401 13.05 -3.55 6.31
C ASN A 401 11.97 -2.92 7.19
N ALA A 402 11.67 -1.63 7.00
CA ALA A 402 10.59 -0.96 7.73
C ALA A 402 9.22 -1.61 7.45
N ARG A 403 8.96 -2.04 6.20
CA ARG A 403 7.73 -2.78 5.84
C ARG A 403 7.67 -4.15 6.52
N VAL A 404 8.78 -4.90 6.52
CA VAL A 404 8.87 -6.22 7.17
C VAL A 404 8.67 -6.10 8.69
N VAL A 405 9.40 -5.18 9.34
CA VAL A 405 9.27 -4.91 10.78
C VAL A 405 7.85 -4.50 11.13
N GLY A 406 7.25 -3.56 10.38
CA GLY A 406 5.87 -3.14 10.62
C GLY A 406 4.86 -4.29 10.46
N ALA A 407 5.05 -5.19 9.50
CA ALA A 407 4.20 -6.36 9.30
C ALA A 407 4.29 -7.38 10.45
N LEU A 408 5.46 -7.52 11.06
CA LEU A 408 5.69 -8.35 12.25
C LEU A 408 5.09 -7.73 13.50
N GLN A 409 5.31 -6.43 13.71
CA GLN A 409 4.75 -5.68 14.85
C GLN A 409 3.22 -5.69 14.86
N LYS A 410 2.57 -5.56 13.69
CA LYS A 410 1.11 -5.70 13.54
C LYS A 410 0.56 -7.05 13.99
N ARG A 411 1.41 -8.09 14.05
CA ARG A 411 1.06 -9.43 14.51
C ARG A 411 1.52 -9.70 15.96
N GLY A 412 1.89 -8.65 16.69
CA GLY A 412 2.31 -8.74 18.09
C GLY A 412 3.76 -9.20 18.30
N VAL A 413 4.57 -9.30 17.24
CA VAL A 413 6.00 -9.63 17.36
C VAL A 413 6.76 -8.38 17.82
N PRO A 414 7.60 -8.45 18.88
CA PRO A 414 8.42 -7.32 19.33
C PRO A 414 9.63 -7.09 18.40
N ALA A 415 9.35 -6.89 17.12
CA ALA A 415 10.36 -6.77 16.07
C ALA A 415 11.04 -5.39 16.08
N VAL A 416 12.36 -5.36 15.92
CA VAL A 416 13.17 -4.13 15.87
C VAL A 416 14.15 -4.15 14.69
N PRO A 417 14.36 -3.02 13.98
CA PRO A 417 15.22 -3.00 12.81
C PRO A 417 16.71 -3.03 13.18
N VAL A 418 17.49 -3.81 12.42
CA VAL A 418 18.95 -3.92 12.51
C VAL A 418 19.55 -3.59 11.14
N ARG A 419 20.52 -2.66 11.10
CA ARG A 419 21.06 -2.07 9.86
C ARG A 419 22.50 -2.51 9.62
N PRO A 420 22.79 -3.44 8.70
CA PRO A 420 24.12 -4.01 8.55
C PRO A 420 25.22 -3.01 8.18
N LEU A 421 24.91 -1.94 7.43
CA LEU A 421 25.90 -0.89 7.12
C LEU A 421 26.59 -0.32 8.38
N SER A 422 25.91 -0.33 9.53
CA SER A 422 26.45 0.20 10.79
C SER A 422 27.14 -0.83 11.68
N MET A 423 27.13 -2.12 11.32
CA MET A 423 27.67 -3.19 12.17
C MET A 423 28.44 -4.27 11.42
N ALA A 424 28.48 -4.24 10.09
CA ALA A 424 29.18 -5.22 9.27
C ALA A 424 30.24 -4.57 8.39
N ALA A 425 31.33 -5.29 8.15
CA ALA A 425 32.40 -4.87 7.26
C ALA A 425 33.08 -6.08 6.63
N ARG A 426 33.65 -5.88 5.44
CA ARG A 426 34.42 -6.88 4.71
C ARG A 426 35.90 -6.54 4.69
N GLY A 427 36.74 -7.51 5.07
CA GLY A 427 38.20 -7.38 5.07
C GLY A 427 38.80 -7.42 3.66
N ASP A 428 40.11 -7.15 3.57
CA ASP A 428 40.87 -7.23 2.30
C ASP A 428 40.94 -8.67 1.75
N ASP A 429 40.71 -9.66 2.60
CA ASP A 429 40.63 -11.09 2.27
C ASP A 429 39.25 -11.51 1.72
N GLY A 430 38.29 -10.58 1.68
CA GLY A 430 36.93 -10.82 1.22
C GLY A 430 35.98 -11.38 2.29
N THR A 431 36.46 -11.59 3.52
CA THR A 431 35.66 -12.14 4.63
C THR A 431 34.77 -11.06 5.23
N ALA A 432 33.45 -11.29 5.31
CA ALA A 432 32.55 -10.42 6.05
C ALA A 432 32.63 -10.71 7.56
N THR A 433 32.48 -9.66 8.36
CA THR A 433 32.44 -9.73 9.83
C THR A 433 31.28 -8.88 10.34
N VAL A 434 30.63 -9.29 11.42
CA VAL A 434 29.48 -8.60 12.03
C VAL A 434 29.73 -8.36 13.52
N ALA A 435 29.62 -7.11 13.95
CA ALA A 435 29.65 -6.74 15.36
C ALA A 435 28.26 -6.95 16.00
N ALA A 436 27.94 -8.20 16.34
CA ALA A 436 26.59 -8.58 16.76
C ALA A 436 26.23 -8.26 18.23
N THR A 437 27.07 -7.51 18.97
CA THR A 437 26.81 -7.19 20.38
C THR A 437 25.44 -6.54 20.60
N ALA A 438 25.05 -5.60 19.73
CA ALA A 438 23.74 -4.97 19.80
C ALA A 438 22.59 -5.96 19.51
N VAL A 439 22.79 -6.88 18.57
CA VAL A 439 21.81 -7.93 18.24
C VAL A 439 21.62 -8.87 19.42
N ALA A 440 22.71 -9.32 20.05
CA ALA A 440 22.68 -10.15 21.25
C ALA A 440 21.95 -9.45 22.41
N SER A 441 22.28 -8.17 22.68
CA SER A 441 21.57 -7.41 23.72
C SER A 441 20.07 -7.24 23.44
N LEU A 442 19.67 -7.08 22.17
CA LEU A 442 18.25 -7.02 21.81
C LEU A 442 17.54 -8.34 22.06
N LEU A 443 18.18 -9.48 21.77
CA LEU A 443 17.66 -10.80 22.08
C LEU A 443 17.50 -11.01 23.59
N ASP A 444 18.51 -10.61 24.39
CA ASP A 444 18.49 -10.70 25.85
C ASP A 444 17.35 -9.87 26.48
N GLU A 445 17.02 -8.73 25.86
CA GLU A 445 15.90 -7.86 26.26
C GLU A 445 14.53 -8.32 25.70
N GLY A 446 14.48 -9.45 24.99
CA GLY A 446 13.24 -10.07 24.50
C GLY A 446 12.70 -9.48 23.19
N PHE A 447 13.50 -8.71 22.45
CA PHE A 447 13.14 -8.25 21.12
C PHE A 447 13.48 -9.30 20.05
N VAL A 448 12.85 -9.18 18.89
CA VAL A 448 13.17 -9.94 17.68
C VAL A 448 13.93 -9.03 16.71
N PRO A 449 15.26 -9.13 16.61
CA PRO A 449 16.03 -8.29 15.70
C PRO A 449 15.76 -8.71 14.25
N VAL A 450 15.46 -7.73 13.40
CA VAL A 450 15.19 -7.93 11.96
C VAL A 450 16.26 -7.22 11.14
N ALA A 451 17.13 -8.02 10.54
CA ALA A 451 18.21 -7.57 9.66
C ALA A 451 17.91 -7.93 8.19
N HIS A 452 18.77 -7.49 7.28
CA HIS A 452 18.55 -7.68 5.85
C HIS A 452 19.85 -7.62 5.05
N GLY A 453 19.86 -8.07 3.79
CA GLY A 453 20.99 -7.79 2.90
C GLY A 453 21.19 -6.28 2.71
N ASP A 454 22.43 -5.80 2.65
CA ASP A 454 22.73 -4.36 2.62
C ASP A 454 24.10 -4.09 1.99
N VAL A 455 24.37 -2.82 1.69
CA VAL A 455 25.72 -2.38 1.37
C VAL A 455 26.55 -2.24 2.66
N ILE A 456 27.79 -2.71 2.64
CA ILE A 456 28.73 -2.66 3.78
C ILE A 456 30.09 -2.12 3.35
N ALA A 457 30.85 -1.57 4.29
CA ALA A 457 32.22 -1.16 4.03
C ALA A 457 33.10 -2.37 3.66
N HIS A 458 33.94 -2.23 2.64
CA HIS A 458 34.85 -3.27 2.16
C HIS A 458 36.24 -2.67 1.99
N ALA A 459 37.20 -3.18 2.78
CA ALA A 459 38.59 -2.77 2.72
C ALA A 459 39.16 -2.97 1.29
N GLY A 460 39.88 -1.97 0.78
CA GLY A 460 40.39 -1.96 -0.60
C GLY A 460 39.36 -1.72 -1.71
N ALA A 461 38.07 -2.02 -1.51
CA ALA A 461 37.02 -1.93 -2.53
C ALA A 461 35.98 -0.80 -2.31
N GLY A 462 36.00 -0.11 -1.16
CA GLY A 462 35.03 0.93 -0.83
C GLY A 462 33.84 0.33 -0.09
N ALA A 463 32.76 0.02 -0.81
CA ALA A 463 31.59 -0.66 -0.27
C ALA A 463 31.02 -1.68 -1.26
N THR A 464 30.61 -2.85 -0.75
CA THR A 464 30.04 -3.97 -1.54
C THR A 464 28.76 -4.48 -0.90
N ILE A 465 28.02 -5.32 -1.63
CA ILE A 465 26.81 -5.97 -1.11
C ILE A 465 27.16 -7.12 -0.16
N LEU A 466 26.58 -7.08 1.03
CA LEU A 466 26.42 -8.21 1.94
C LEU A 466 25.06 -8.87 1.66
N SER A 467 25.07 -10.13 1.24
CA SER A 467 23.84 -10.87 0.98
C SER A 467 23.14 -11.25 2.29
N GLY A 468 21.81 -11.47 2.23
CA GLY A 468 21.08 -12.00 3.39
C GLY A 468 21.58 -13.38 3.81
N ASP A 469 21.95 -14.22 2.85
CA ASP A 469 22.45 -15.58 3.09
C ASP A 469 23.80 -15.55 3.85
N GLU A 470 24.72 -14.67 3.45
CA GLU A 470 26.00 -14.47 4.13
C GLU A 470 25.81 -13.85 5.53
N LEU A 471 24.89 -12.88 5.66
CA LEU A 471 24.57 -12.26 6.94
C LEU A 471 23.98 -13.26 7.96
N VAL A 472 23.16 -14.21 7.50
CA VAL A 472 22.62 -15.27 8.37
C VAL A 472 23.74 -16.09 9.00
N VAL A 473 24.77 -16.43 8.23
CA VAL A 473 25.89 -17.25 8.71
C VAL A 473 26.75 -16.49 9.72
N GLU A 474 27.06 -15.24 9.44
CA GLU A 474 27.83 -14.40 10.36
C GLU A 474 27.07 -14.10 11.66
N LEU A 475 25.77 -13.81 11.57
CA LEU A 475 24.93 -13.64 12.77
C LEU A 475 24.82 -14.94 13.57
N ALA A 476 24.64 -16.09 12.92
CA ALA A 476 24.55 -17.38 13.60
C ALA A 476 25.82 -17.70 14.40
N ARG A 477 27.00 -17.40 13.84
CA ARG A 477 28.30 -17.56 14.53
C ARG A 477 28.41 -16.66 15.75
N GLU A 478 28.08 -15.38 15.60
CA GLU A 478 28.26 -14.37 16.65
C GLU A 478 27.19 -14.42 17.75
N THR A 479 25.96 -14.84 17.44
CA THR A 479 24.87 -15.02 18.43
C THR A 479 24.78 -16.44 18.97
N ALA A 480 25.70 -17.34 18.60
CA ALA A 480 25.70 -18.75 18.98
C ALA A 480 24.35 -19.45 18.70
N ALA A 481 23.77 -19.22 17.52
CA ALA A 481 22.48 -19.79 17.14
C ALA A 481 22.53 -21.33 17.13
N GLU A 482 21.54 -21.98 17.73
CA GLU A 482 21.48 -23.45 17.77
C GLU A 482 21.00 -24.07 16.44
N ARG A 483 20.25 -23.30 15.64
CA ARG A 483 19.62 -23.74 14.39
C ARG A 483 19.55 -22.58 13.40
N VAL A 484 19.73 -22.90 12.12
CA VAL A 484 19.61 -21.93 11.01
C VAL A 484 18.56 -22.39 10.02
N GLY A 485 17.73 -21.46 9.54
CA GLY A 485 16.68 -21.74 8.57
C GLY A 485 16.72 -20.75 7.40
N LEU A 486 16.79 -21.26 6.18
CA LEU A 486 16.63 -20.50 4.94
C LEU A 486 15.27 -20.80 4.33
N CYS A 487 14.31 -19.90 4.54
CA CYS A 487 13.00 -19.96 3.91
C CYS A 487 13.06 -19.38 2.49
N SER A 488 12.78 -20.20 1.48
CA SER A 488 12.81 -19.84 0.06
C SER A 488 11.48 -20.16 -0.64
N THR A 489 11.38 -19.93 -1.95
CA THR A 489 10.19 -20.25 -2.75
C THR A 489 10.11 -21.72 -3.18
N VAL A 490 11.14 -22.50 -2.84
CA VAL A 490 11.21 -23.94 -3.13
C VAL A 490 11.10 -24.74 -1.83
N PRO A 491 10.50 -25.96 -1.86
CA PRO A 491 10.29 -26.78 -0.67
C PRO A 491 11.59 -27.30 -0.03
N GLY A 492 12.70 -27.23 -0.75
CA GLY A 492 14.05 -27.58 -0.32
C GLY A 492 15.03 -27.47 -1.49
N VAL A 493 16.24 -28.00 -1.33
CA VAL A 493 17.18 -28.16 -2.44
C VAL A 493 16.71 -29.31 -3.32
N LEU A 494 16.54 -29.07 -4.61
CA LEU A 494 16.06 -30.06 -5.56
C LEU A 494 17.23 -30.77 -6.25
N ASP A 495 17.06 -32.07 -6.51
CA ASP A 495 17.94 -32.83 -7.39
C ASP A 495 17.64 -32.57 -8.88
N THR A 496 18.34 -33.26 -9.78
CA THR A 496 18.16 -33.13 -11.23
C THR A 496 16.77 -33.58 -11.72
N ASP A 497 16.06 -34.39 -10.95
CA ASP A 497 14.72 -34.89 -11.27
C ASP A 497 13.61 -34.03 -10.61
N GLY A 498 13.99 -32.95 -9.92
CA GLY A 498 13.07 -32.02 -9.26
C GLY A 498 12.54 -32.54 -7.91
N VAL A 499 13.18 -33.56 -7.33
CA VAL A 499 12.83 -34.12 -6.02
C VAL A 499 13.65 -33.43 -4.94
N VAL A 500 13.03 -33.15 -3.78
CA VAL A 500 13.73 -32.55 -2.64
C VAL A 500 14.77 -33.52 -2.09
N ILE A 501 16.01 -33.05 -1.96
CA ILE A 501 17.10 -33.78 -1.33
C ILE A 501 16.92 -33.66 0.19
N ASP A 502 16.77 -34.78 0.90
CA ASP A 502 16.52 -34.74 2.35
C ASP A 502 17.71 -34.19 3.15
N ARG A 503 18.95 -34.50 2.72
CA ARG A 503 20.17 -34.18 3.46
C ARG A 503 21.38 -33.93 2.55
N ILE A 504 22.15 -32.90 2.84
CA ILE A 504 23.39 -32.53 2.12
C ILE A 504 24.53 -32.39 3.14
N GLU A 505 25.56 -33.23 3.01
CA GLU A 505 26.75 -33.24 3.89
C GLU A 505 28.01 -32.70 3.18
N SER A 506 27.94 -32.49 1.86
CA SER A 506 29.04 -31.91 1.09
C SER A 506 28.52 -31.28 -0.20
N PHE A 507 29.17 -30.20 -0.64
CA PHE A 507 28.80 -29.52 -1.88
C PHE A 507 29.00 -30.42 -3.11
N GLU A 508 30.01 -31.29 -3.09
CA GLU A 508 30.30 -32.23 -4.19
C GLU A 508 29.13 -33.16 -4.50
N ALA A 509 28.36 -33.56 -3.48
CA ALA A 509 27.21 -34.44 -3.63
C ALA A 509 26.06 -33.82 -4.45
N VAL A 510 26.00 -32.49 -4.51
CA VAL A 510 24.89 -31.74 -5.13
C VAL A 510 25.34 -30.79 -6.24
N ALA A 511 26.64 -30.72 -6.51
CA ALA A 511 27.23 -29.83 -7.51
C ALA A 511 26.62 -30.00 -8.92
N ALA A 512 26.22 -31.22 -9.28
CA ALA A 512 25.59 -31.52 -10.57
C ALA A 512 24.13 -31.04 -10.66
N ALA A 513 23.41 -30.99 -9.54
CA ALA A 513 22.01 -30.55 -9.47
C ALA A 513 21.88 -29.02 -9.36
N LEU A 514 22.88 -28.34 -8.78
CA LEU A 514 22.87 -26.91 -8.46
C LEU A 514 23.46 -26.01 -9.57
N GLY A 515 23.32 -26.41 -10.84
CA GLY A 515 23.82 -25.65 -12.00
C GLY A 515 23.26 -24.20 -12.10
N ALA A 516 23.91 -23.36 -12.90
CA ALA A 516 23.67 -21.92 -12.96
C ALA A 516 22.18 -21.55 -13.16
N SER A 517 21.68 -20.66 -12.31
CA SER A 517 20.31 -20.12 -12.32
C SER A 517 20.06 -19.23 -13.54
N ASP A 518 18.88 -19.36 -14.17
CA ASP A 518 18.41 -18.55 -15.32
C ASP A 518 17.90 -17.14 -14.92
N ALA A 519 17.89 -16.78 -13.63
CA ALA A 519 17.49 -15.47 -13.13
C ALA A 519 18.71 -14.59 -12.77
N PRO A 520 18.63 -13.24 -12.88
CA PRO A 520 19.71 -12.35 -12.45
C PRO A 520 19.89 -12.49 -10.94
N ASP A 521 20.96 -13.16 -10.54
CA ASP A 521 21.27 -13.45 -9.15
C ASP A 521 22.72 -13.02 -8.86
N VAL A 522 22.85 -11.94 -8.09
CA VAL A 522 24.13 -11.35 -7.66
C VAL A 522 24.75 -12.07 -6.45
N THR A 523 24.07 -13.08 -5.87
CA THR A 523 24.50 -13.82 -4.66
C THR A 523 24.86 -15.29 -4.92
N GLY A 524 24.81 -15.76 -6.18
CA GLY A 524 25.31 -17.08 -6.57
C GLY A 524 24.30 -18.24 -6.47
N GLY A 525 23.00 -17.97 -6.34
CA GLY A 525 21.95 -18.99 -6.45
C GLY A 525 21.86 -19.95 -5.27
N MET A 526 21.12 -21.05 -5.48
CA MET A 526 21.03 -22.14 -4.51
C MET A 526 22.39 -22.79 -4.24
N ALA A 527 23.29 -22.81 -5.25
CA ALA A 527 24.67 -23.23 -5.07
C ALA A 527 25.43 -22.37 -4.05
N GLY A 528 25.29 -21.05 -4.12
CA GLY A 528 25.84 -20.12 -3.14
C GLY A 528 25.31 -20.41 -1.74
N LYS A 529 23.99 -20.49 -1.58
CA LYS A 529 23.33 -20.78 -0.29
C LYS A 529 23.82 -22.06 0.37
N VAL A 530 23.88 -23.15 -0.39
CA VAL A 530 24.34 -24.45 0.13
C VAL A 530 25.81 -24.36 0.58
N ARG A 531 26.68 -23.68 -0.17
CA ARG A 531 28.08 -23.48 0.25
C ARG A 531 28.16 -22.68 1.54
N THR A 532 27.43 -21.57 1.65
CA THR A 532 27.44 -20.73 2.85
C THR A 532 26.93 -21.50 4.07
N LEU A 533 25.89 -22.33 3.91
CA LEU A 533 25.36 -23.15 5.01
C LEU A 533 26.29 -24.30 5.44
N LEU A 534 27.03 -24.91 4.51
CA LEU A 534 28.01 -25.96 4.85
C LEU A 534 29.18 -25.45 5.70
N ASP A 535 29.40 -24.13 5.75
CA ASP A 535 30.41 -23.50 6.60
C ASP A 535 29.93 -23.24 8.04
N LEU A 536 28.70 -23.63 8.38
CA LEU A 536 28.14 -23.54 9.74
C LEU A 536 28.50 -24.78 10.55
N SER A 537 28.74 -24.58 11.85
CA SER A 537 28.92 -25.67 12.82
C SER A 537 27.60 -26.16 13.44
N VAL A 538 26.47 -25.70 12.92
CA VAL A 538 25.12 -25.98 13.45
C VAL A 538 24.19 -26.43 12.33
N PRO A 539 23.21 -27.30 12.61
CA PRO A 539 22.29 -27.79 11.60
C PRO A 539 21.54 -26.65 10.91
N ALA A 540 21.54 -26.67 9.59
CA ALA A 540 20.80 -25.72 8.76
C ALA A 540 19.69 -26.42 7.97
N SER A 541 18.59 -25.72 7.72
CA SER A 541 17.47 -26.25 6.93
C SER A 541 17.08 -25.27 5.82
N VAL A 542 16.94 -25.77 4.60
CA VAL A 542 16.41 -25.03 3.45
C VAL A 542 15.00 -25.53 3.17
N PHE A 543 14.00 -24.63 3.23
CA PHE A 543 12.60 -25.03 3.14
C PHE A 543 11.71 -23.96 2.49
N GLY A 544 10.50 -24.37 2.09
CA GLY A 544 9.47 -23.48 1.55
C GLY A 544 8.57 -22.85 2.62
N PRO A 545 7.75 -21.83 2.28
CA PRO A 545 6.99 -21.06 3.27
C PRO A 545 6.02 -21.89 4.11
N ASP A 546 5.44 -22.95 3.52
CA ASP A 546 4.51 -23.87 4.19
C ASP A 546 5.16 -24.62 5.37
N ALA A 547 6.49 -24.70 5.40
CA ALA A 547 7.24 -25.39 6.43
C ALA A 547 7.85 -24.47 7.49
N LEU A 548 7.53 -23.16 7.46
CA LEU A 548 8.01 -22.19 8.45
C LEU A 548 7.54 -22.54 9.88
N GLY A 549 6.26 -22.91 10.04
CA GLY A 549 5.70 -23.33 11.33
C GLY A 549 6.45 -24.52 11.94
N PRO A 550 6.60 -25.64 11.20
CA PRO A 550 7.42 -26.78 11.61
C PRO A 550 8.86 -26.42 12.03
N PHE A 551 9.54 -25.53 11.31
CA PHE A 551 10.89 -25.07 11.67
C PHE A 551 10.90 -24.31 13.00
N LEU A 552 10.00 -23.33 13.16
CA LEU A 552 9.87 -22.55 14.40
C LEU A 552 9.52 -23.43 15.60
N ALA A 553 8.79 -24.53 15.38
CA ALA A 553 8.42 -25.50 16.41
C ALA A 553 9.56 -26.47 16.84
N GLY A 554 10.74 -26.39 16.23
CA GLY A 554 11.87 -27.27 16.59
C GLY A 554 12.34 -28.21 15.47
N GLY A 555 11.62 -28.31 14.35
CA GLY A 555 11.93 -29.25 13.28
C GLY A 555 13.04 -28.81 12.33
N SER A 556 13.44 -29.72 11.44
CA SER A 556 14.39 -29.52 10.33
C SER A 556 13.69 -29.82 8.99
N PRO A 557 12.78 -28.96 8.52
CA PRO A 557 12.00 -29.24 7.32
C PRO A 557 12.80 -29.01 6.03
N GLY A 558 12.31 -29.61 4.94
CA GLY A 558 12.93 -29.49 3.61
C GLY A 558 14.25 -30.23 3.55
N THR A 559 15.30 -29.55 3.11
CA THR A 559 16.65 -30.11 3.03
C THR A 559 17.47 -29.73 4.25
N THR A 560 18.00 -30.72 4.97
CA THR A 560 18.97 -30.50 6.05
C THR A 560 20.38 -30.39 5.48
N ILE A 561 21.15 -29.40 5.93
CA ILE A 561 22.56 -29.19 5.58
C ILE A 561 23.37 -29.30 6.87
N ASP A 562 24.29 -30.28 6.89
CA ASP A 562 25.05 -30.72 8.07
C ASP A 562 26.55 -30.84 7.78
#